data_AF-A0A9X7A566-F1
#
_entry.id   AF-A0A9X7A566-F1
#
_cell.length_a   1.000
_cell.length_b   1.000
_cell.length_c   1.000
_cell.angle_alpha   90.00
_cell.angle_beta   90.00
_cell.angle_gamma   90.00
#
_symmetry.space_group_name_H-M   'P 1'
#
loop_
_entity.id
_entity.type
_entity.pdbx_description
1 polymer ?
#
loop_
_entity_poly.entity_id
_entity_poly.type
_entity_poly.pdbx_seq_one_letter_code
_entity_poly.pdbx_strand_id
1 'polypeptide(L)'
;MGFEIKGIDHIQLVCPKGGEDEARKFYNEILGMKELPKPENLKGRGGCWFICGNQEIHISIQEDFIAPKKAHPGLIVTNIEALRDQLLQLNFEIKGEPPIEGRTRFFVNDPFGNRVEFLEFH
;
A
#
# COMPACT_ATOMS: atom_id res chain seq x y z
N MET A 1 -7.00 -24.03 -23.01
CA MET A 1 -6.64 -22.59 -23.10
C MET A 1 -5.13 -22.49 -23.08
N GLY A 2 -4.53 -21.63 -23.92
CA GLY A 2 -3.07 -21.51 -24.06
C GLY A 2 -2.41 -20.48 -23.15
N PHE A 3 -3.08 -20.05 -22.07
CA PHE A 3 -2.54 -19.10 -21.10
C PHE A 3 -3.00 -19.46 -19.68
N GLU A 4 -2.24 -18.99 -18.69
CA GLU A 4 -2.48 -19.21 -17.26
C GLU A 4 -2.12 -17.94 -16.49
N ILE A 5 -2.97 -17.53 -15.56
CA ILE A 5 -2.68 -16.44 -14.62
C ILE A 5 -1.96 -17.04 -13.41
N LYS A 6 -0.71 -16.63 -13.18
CA LYS A 6 0.13 -17.16 -12.09
C LYS A 6 -0.08 -16.45 -10.75
N GLY A 7 -0.62 -15.24 -10.77
CA GLY A 7 -0.85 -14.46 -9.56
C GLY A 7 -0.86 -12.96 -9.86
N ILE A 8 -0.79 -12.18 -8.78
CA ILE A 8 -0.56 -10.74 -8.82
C ILE A 8 0.96 -10.52 -8.82
N ASP A 9 1.44 -9.76 -9.79
CA ASP A 9 2.83 -9.29 -9.86
C ASP A 9 2.99 -8.00 -9.04
N HIS A 10 2.19 -6.99 -9.36
CA HIS A 10 2.14 -5.73 -8.64
C HIS A 10 0.72 -5.17 -8.56
N ILE A 11 0.52 -4.24 -7.63
CA ILE A 11 -0.67 -3.39 -7.56
C ILE A 11 -0.23 -1.95 -7.77
N GLN A 12 -0.96 -1.23 -8.63
CA GLN A 12 -0.73 0.20 -8.82
C GLN A 12 -1.69 1.01 -7.96
N LEU A 13 -1.11 1.86 -7.12
CA LEU A 13 -1.79 2.99 -6.48
C LEU A 13 -1.29 4.28 -7.13
N VAL A 14 -1.99 5.37 -6.85
CA VAL A 14 -1.68 6.66 -7.45
C VAL A 14 -1.61 7.75 -6.38
N CYS A 15 -0.77 8.74 -6.64
CA CYS A 15 -0.63 9.93 -5.80
C CYS A 15 -0.64 11.19 -6.68
N PRO A 16 -0.93 12.37 -6.12
CA PRO A 16 -0.80 13.63 -6.84
C PRO A 16 0.68 13.91 -7.17
N LYS A 17 0.90 14.80 -8.13
CA LYS A 17 2.25 15.25 -8.53
C LYS A 17 3.04 15.79 -7.32
N GLY A 18 4.26 15.30 -7.13
CA GLY A 18 5.13 15.66 -6.00
C GLY A 18 4.86 14.87 -4.72
N GLY A 19 3.99 13.85 -4.75
CA GLY A 19 3.67 13.01 -3.60
C GLY A 19 4.76 12.00 -3.23
N GLU A 20 5.86 11.89 -3.97
CA GLU A 20 6.85 10.83 -3.76
C GLU A 20 7.47 10.81 -2.37
N ASP A 21 7.74 11.97 -1.77
CA ASP A 21 8.36 12.03 -0.44
C ASP A 21 7.39 11.62 0.67
N GLU A 22 6.12 12.02 0.57
CA GLU A 22 5.04 11.54 1.46
C GLU A 22 4.83 10.03 1.28
N ALA A 23 4.93 9.53 0.06
CA ALA A 23 4.84 8.10 -0.23
C ALA A 23 6.00 7.32 0.41
N ARG A 24 7.24 7.81 0.30
CA ARG A 24 8.40 7.19 0.96
C ARG A 24 8.27 7.23 2.48
N LYS A 25 7.85 8.36 3.04
CA LYS A 25 7.60 8.46 4.48
C LYS A 25 6.59 7.41 4.95
N PHE A 26 5.49 7.23 4.24
CA PHE A 26 4.48 6.23 4.62
C PHE A 26 4.95 4.79 4.32
N TYR A 27 5.21 4.46 3.07
CA TYR A 27 5.47 3.09 2.65
C TYR A 27 6.87 2.59 3.06
N ASN A 28 7.90 3.44 3.01
CA ASN A 28 9.26 3.04 3.40
C ASN A 28 9.55 3.24 4.90
N GLU A 29 9.36 4.45 5.43
CA GLU A 29 9.78 4.74 6.80
C GLU A 29 8.81 4.19 7.85
N ILE A 30 7.50 4.41 7.66
CA ILE A 30 6.48 3.97 8.63
C ILE A 30 6.18 2.48 8.47
N LEU A 31 5.89 2.00 7.25
CA LEU A 31 5.56 0.60 7.02
C LEU A 31 6.79 -0.31 6.86
N GLY A 32 7.99 0.26 6.76
CA GLY A 32 9.23 -0.50 6.66
C GLY A 32 9.43 -1.21 5.31
N MET A 33 8.64 -0.88 4.27
CA MET A 33 8.76 -1.54 2.97
C MET A 33 10.01 -1.05 2.25
N LYS A 34 10.76 -1.95 1.61
CA LYS A 34 11.96 -1.57 0.86
C LYS A 34 11.57 -0.92 -0.48
N GLU A 35 12.07 0.31 -0.72
CA GLU A 35 11.95 0.96 -2.03
C GLU A 35 12.81 0.24 -3.07
N LEU A 36 12.27 0.07 -4.27
CA LEU A 36 12.95 -0.47 -5.44
C LEU A 36 13.28 0.65 -6.44
N PRO A 37 14.47 0.60 -7.06
CA PRO A 37 14.79 1.55 -8.13
C PRO A 37 13.88 1.30 -9.33
N LYS A 38 13.27 2.36 -9.85
CA LYS A 38 12.50 2.26 -11.10
C LYS A 38 13.42 1.95 -12.29
N PRO A 39 12.92 1.20 -13.28
CA PRO A 39 13.59 1.02 -14.57
C PRO A 39 13.95 2.37 -15.22
N GLU A 40 15.08 2.43 -15.92
CA GLU A 40 15.63 3.67 -16.49
C GLU A 40 14.62 4.42 -17.37
N ASN A 41 13.89 3.68 -18.21
CA ASN A 41 12.86 4.22 -19.10
C ASN A 41 11.61 4.78 -18.39
N LEU A 42 11.46 4.53 -17.08
CA LEU A 42 10.32 4.97 -16.27
C LEU A 42 10.69 6.02 -15.21
N LYS A 43 11.98 6.33 -15.02
CA LYS A 43 12.43 7.32 -14.01
C LYS A 43 11.85 8.71 -14.23
N GLY A 44 11.72 9.15 -15.49
CA GLY A 44 11.18 10.47 -15.82
C GLY A 44 9.68 10.67 -15.56
N ARG A 45 8.95 9.62 -15.13
CA ARG A 45 7.50 9.67 -14.89
C ARG A 45 7.10 9.99 -13.45
N GLY A 46 8.06 10.20 -12.55
CA GLY A 46 7.81 10.34 -11.11
C GLY A 46 7.32 9.04 -10.47
N GLY A 47 6.95 9.09 -9.20
CA GLY A 47 6.49 7.95 -8.42
C GLY A 47 7.61 7.08 -7.81
N CYS A 48 7.22 6.07 -7.05
CA CYS A 48 8.13 5.18 -6.30
C CYS A 48 7.54 3.76 -6.21
N TRP A 49 8.41 2.74 -6.12
CA TRP A 49 8.02 1.33 -6.09
C TRP A 49 8.50 0.69 -4.79
N PHE A 50 7.69 -0.16 -4.18
CA PHE A 50 8.00 -0.84 -2.93
C PHE A 50 7.75 -2.34 -3.05
N ILE A 51 8.59 -3.15 -2.41
CA ILE A 51 8.41 -4.61 -2.38
C ILE A 51 7.63 -5.06 -1.14
N CYS A 52 6.70 -6.00 -1.33
CA CYS A 52 5.95 -6.69 -0.29
C CYS A 52 5.88 -8.20 -0.58
N GLY A 53 6.74 -8.99 0.07
CA GLY A 53 6.86 -10.41 -0.21
C GLY A 53 7.39 -10.63 -1.63
N ASN A 54 6.60 -11.34 -2.46
CA ASN A 54 6.91 -11.57 -3.88
C ASN A 54 6.19 -10.58 -4.82
N GLN A 55 5.45 -9.63 -4.26
CA GLN A 55 4.68 -8.62 -5.00
C GLN A 55 5.29 -7.23 -4.82
N GLU A 56 4.83 -6.30 -5.65
CA GLU A 56 5.21 -4.89 -5.57
C GLU A 56 3.99 -3.97 -5.44
N ILE A 57 4.17 -2.83 -4.78
CA ILE A 57 3.26 -1.69 -4.84
C ILE A 57 3.94 -0.60 -5.65
N HIS A 58 3.31 -0.21 -6.76
CA HIS A 58 3.76 0.91 -7.58
C HIS A 58 2.93 2.14 -7.25
N ILE A 59 3.56 3.20 -6.78
CA ILE A 59 2.91 4.50 -6.60
C ILE A 59 3.23 5.36 -7.82
N SER A 60 2.21 5.60 -8.65
CA SER A 60 2.34 6.39 -9.89
C SER A 60 1.70 7.77 -9.76
N ILE A 61 2.26 8.75 -10.46
CA ILE A 61 1.72 10.12 -10.46
C ILE A 61 0.48 10.19 -11.35
N GLN A 62 -0.59 10.79 -10.83
CA GLN A 62 -1.80 11.10 -11.59
C GLN A 62 -2.21 12.56 -11.39
N GLU A 63 -2.49 13.27 -12.49
CA GLU A 63 -3.10 14.61 -12.46
C GLU A 63 -4.59 14.51 -12.11
N ASP A 64 -5.11 15.53 -11.41
CA ASP A 64 -6.50 15.58 -10.92
C ASP A 64 -6.93 14.33 -10.13
N PHE A 65 -5.99 13.79 -9.34
CA PHE A 65 -6.19 12.59 -8.55
C PHE A 65 -7.30 12.73 -7.50
N ILE A 66 -8.19 11.73 -7.46
CA ILE A 66 -9.21 11.53 -6.42
C ILE A 66 -9.07 10.12 -5.89
N ALA A 67 -8.89 9.98 -4.57
CA ALA A 67 -8.70 8.70 -3.93
C ALA A 67 -9.90 7.74 -4.12
N PRO A 68 -9.67 6.47 -4.49
CA PRO A 68 -10.72 5.46 -4.54
C PRO A 68 -11.35 5.23 -3.17
N LYS A 69 -12.68 5.24 -3.09
CA LYS A 69 -13.40 5.02 -1.83
C LYS A 69 -13.49 3.55 -1.40
N LYS A 70 -13.26 2.62 -2.34
CA LYS A 70 -13.46 1.18 -2.12
C LYS A 70 -12.32 0.31 -2.59
N ALA A 71 -11.70 0.60 -3.74
CA ALA A 71 -10.58 -0.20 -4.23
C ALA A 71 -9.38 -0.02 -3.29
N HIS A 72 -8.77 -1.14 -2.89
CA HIS A 72 -7.60 -1.17 -2.01
C HIS A 72 -6.83 -2.49 -2.21
N PRO A 73 -5.51 -2.49 -1.96
CA PRO A 73 -4.76 -3.71 -1.73
C PRO A 73 -5.03 -4.23 -0.30
N GLY A 74 -4.99 -5.55 -0.17
CA GLY A 74 -4.88 -6.24 1.12
C GLY A 74 -3.46 -6.75 1.33
N LEU A 75 -2.79 -6.23 2.36
CA LEU A 75 -1.41 -6.54 2.68
C LEU A 75 -1.37 -7.47 3.88
N ILE A 76 -0.74 -8.63 3.69
CA ILE A 76 -0.49 -9.58 4.77
C ILE A 76 0.68 -9.07 5.60
N VAL A 77 0.49 -9.00 6.90
CA VAL A 77 1.51 -8.54 7.86
C VAL A 77 1.73 -9.60 8.94
N THR A 78 2.88 -9.52 9.59
CA THR A 78 3.17 -10.23 10.83
C THR A 78 3.12 -9.24 11.99
N ASN A 79 2.52 -9.65 13.11
CA ASN A 79 2.29 -8.83 14.29
C ASN A 79 1.42 -7.59 14.00
N ILE A 80 0.18 -7.83 13.57
CA ILE A 80 -0.75 -6.79 13.15
C ILE A 80 -1.07 -5.78 14.26
N GLU A 81 -1.07 -6.20 15.52
CA GLU A 81 -1.33 -5.30 16.66
C GLU A 81 -0.18 -4.31 16.85
N ALA A 82 1.09 -4.72 16.68
CA ALA A 82 2.21 -3.78 16.75
C ALA A 82 2.16 -2.74 15.62
N LEU A 83 1.80 -3.16 14.40
CA LEU A 83 1.59 -2.23 13.30
C LEU A 83 0.46 -1.24 13.60
N ARG A 84 -0.65 -1.75 14.13
CA ARG A 84 -1.81 -0.94 14.51
C ARG A 84 -1.44 0.12 15.56
N ASP A 85 -0.72 -0.28 16.61
CA ASP A 85 -0.30 0.61 17.68
C ASP A 85 0.65 1.71 17.17
N GLN A 86 1.60 1.35 16.31
CA GLN A 86 2.50 2.31 15.68
C GLN A 86 1.73 3.34 14.84
N LEU A 87 0.78 2.89 14.02
CA LEU A 87 -0.04 3.78 13.19
C LEU A 87 -0.91 4.72 14.05
N LEU A 88 -1.47 4.22 15.15
CA LEU A 88 -2.22 5.04 16.11
C LEU A 88 -1.33 6.10 16.77
N GLN A 89 -0.10 5.75 17.18
CA GLN A 89 0.86 6.70 17.76
C GLN A 89 1.25 7.82 16.78
N LEU A 90 1.26 7.52 15.48
CA LEU A 90 1.50 8.48 14.41
C LEU A 90 0.23 9.24 13.96
N ASN A 91 -0.88 9.08 14.69
CA ASN A 91 -2.17 9.72 14.44
C ASN A 91 -2.89 9.30 13.15
N PHE A 92 -2.63 8.10 12.64
CA PHE A 92 -3.45 7.53 11.56
C PHE A 92 -4.80 7.07 12.08
N GLU A 93 -5.86 7.36 11.32
CA GLU A 93 -7.20 6.86 11.61
C GLU A 93 -7.30 5.38 11.20
N ILE A 94 -7.51 4.51 12.19
CA ILE A 94 -7.77 3.09 11.95
C ILE A 94 -9.27 2.88 11.73
N LYS A 95 -9.64 2.34 10.57
CA LYS A 95 -11.03 1.99 10.24
C LYS A 95 -11.23 0.49 10.38
N GLY A 96 -12.13 0.11 11.29
CA GLY A 96 -12.59 -1.27 11.42
C GLY A 96 -13.61 -1.64 10.33
N GLU A 97 -13.71 -2.93 10.05
CA GLU A 97 -14.83 -3.52 9.31
C GLU A 97 -15.35 -4.74 10.06
N PRO A 98 -16.51 -5.30 9.65
CA PRO A 98 -16.99 -6.55 10.22
C PRO A 98 -15.88 -7.62 10.24
N PRO A 99 -15.76 -8.34 11.37
CA PRO A 99 -14.76 -9.38 11.53
C PRO A 99 -14.98 -10.48 10.49
N ILE A 100 -13.89 -11.08 10.04
CA ILE A 100 -13.90 -12.24 9.17
C ILE A 100 -13.16 -13.34 9.91
N GLU A 101 -13.81 -14.47 10.13
CA GLU A 101 -13.25 -15.61 10.86
C GLU A 101 -11.90 -16.05 10.24
N GLY A 102 -10.92 -16.38 11.09
CA GLY A 102 -9.58 -16.80 10.68
C GLY A 102 -8.61 -15.65 10.34
N ARG A 103 -9.02 -14.37 10.47
CA ARG A 103 -8.11 -13.23 10.30
C ARG A 103 -8.44 -12.00 11.14
N THR A 104 -7.40 -11.31 11.58
CA THR A 104 -7.48 -9.94 12.10
C THR A 104 -7.21 -8.98 10.95
N ARG A 105 -7.95 -7.87 10.86
CA ARG A 105 -7.77 -6.89 9.80
C ARG A 105 -8.21 -5.49 10.20
N PHE A 106 -7.58 -4.48 9.60
CA PHE A 106 -8.02 -3.09 9.68
C PHE A 106 -7.61 -2.32 8.43
N PHE A 107 -8.18 -1.13 8.26
CA PHE A 107 -7.88 -0.25 7.15
C PHE A 107 -7.29 1.06 7.62
N VAL A 108 -6.39 1.61 6.80
CA VAL A 108 -5.85 2.96 6.93
C VAL A 108 -5.88 3.62 5.57
N ASN A 109 -6.00 4.94 5.56
CA ASN A 109 -5.75 5.72 4.36
C ASN A 109 -4.28 6.12 4.33
N ASP A 110 -3.61 5.92 3.20
CA ASP A 110 -2.30 6.50 2.95
C ASP A 110 -2.38 8.05 2.91
N PRO A 111 -1.24 8.77 2.81
CA PRO A 111 -1.24 10.24 2.82
C PRO A 111 -2.08 10.90 1.72
N PHE A 112 -2.43 10.16 0.66
CA PHE A 112 -3.20 10.65 -0.47
C PHE A 112 -4.68 10.25 -0.37
N GLY A 113 -5.05 9.49 0.65
CA GLY A 113 -6.41 8.99 0.86
C GLY A 113 -6.68 7.63 0.24
N ASN A 114 -5.69 6.98 -0.39
CA ASN A 114 -5.87 5.61 -0.88
C ASN A 114 -6.07 4.68 0.31
N ARG A 115 -7.11 3.85 0.24
CA ARG A 115 -7.37 2.86 1.28
C ARG A 115 -6.37 1.71 1.16
N VAL A 116 -5.82 1.26 2.28
CA VAL A 116 -4.94 0.09 2.41
C VAL A 116 -5.50 -0.80 3.51
N GLU A 117 -5.67 -2.09 3.24
CA GLU A 117 -6.05 -3.09 4.24
C GLU A 117 -4.80 -3.82 4.74
N PHE A 118 -4.67 -3.96 6.05
CA PHE A 118 -3.68 -4.84 6.66
C PHE A 118 -4.40 -6.03 7.29
N LEU A 119 -3.86 -7.23 7.08
CA LEU A 119 -4.44 -8.46 7.64
C LEU A 119 -3.38 -9.45 8.12
N GLU A 120 -3.73 -10.20 9.16
CA GLU A 120 -2.93 -11.32 9.70
C GLU A 120 -3.85 -12.50 9.96
N PHE A 121 -3.44 -13.70 9.51
CA PHE A 121 -4.19 -14.94 9.69
C PHE A 121 -3.85 -15.59 11.02
N HIS A 122 -4.84 -16.25 11.63
CA HIS A 122 -4.69 -16.99 12.90
C HIS A 122 -5.24 -18.42 12.80
#